data_AF-A0A917KQI3-F1
#
_entry.id   AF-A0A917KQI3-F1
#
_cell.length_a   1.000
_cell.length_b   1.000
_cell.length_c   1.000
_cell.angle_alpha   90.00
_cell.angle_beta   90.00
_cell.angle_gamma   90.00
#
_symmetry.space_group_name_H-M   'P 1'
#
loop_
_entity.id
_entity.type
_entity.pdbx_description
1 polymer ?
#
loop_
_entity_poly.entity_id
_entity_poly.type
_entity_poly.pdbx_seq_one_letter_code
_entity_poly.pdbx_strand_id
1 'polypeptide(L)'
;MDNPARRTKHERRVPLPAGIVPLLTQRAIETYYGVSTWQITQWLKAGMPEEPFAGQGRRYDLAKCQAWHEANATDGRNWSTAAA
;
A
#
# COMPACT_ATOMS: atom_id res chain seq x y z
N MET A 1 -6.19 8.56 37.65
CA MET A 1 -7.22 9.28 36.87
C MET A 1 -6.64 9.45 35.49
N ASP A 2 -6.89 8.44 34.67
CA ASP A 2 -6.06 8.08 33.53
C ASP A 2 -6.74 8.54 32.24
N ASN A 3 -5.97 9.31 31.48
CA ASN A 3 -6.36 10.05 30.29
C ASN A 3 -6.92 9.12 29.17
N PRO A 4 -8.20 9.23 28.77
CA PRO A 4 -8.76 8.34 27.77
C PRO A 4 -8.41 8.78 26.33
N ALA A 5 -8.06 7.79 25.50
CA ALA A 5 -8.01 7.83 24.04
C ALA A 5 -6.64 8.11 23.37
N ARG A 6 -5.63 7.30 23.68
CA ARG A 6 -4.57 6.96 22.70
C ARG A 6 -5.11 5.89 21.73
N ARG A 7 -5.95 6.27 20.77
CA ARG A 7 -6.44 5.35 19.71
C ARG A 7 -5.26 4.90 18.84
N THR A 8 -4.86 3.64 18.96
CA THR A 8 -3.83 3.03 18.12
C THR A 8 -4.41 2.75 16.71
N LYS A 9 -3.61 3.00 15.67
CA LYS A 9 -4.00 3.08 14.24
C LYS A 9 -4.41 1.73 13.60
N HIS A 10 -4.57 0.66 14.38
CA HIS A 10 -4.57 -0.71 13.85
C HIS A 10 -5.93 -1.28 13.40
N GLU A 11 -7.03 -0.53 13.49
CA GLU A 11 -8.38 -1.09 13.30
C GLU A 11 -9.09 -0.64 12.00
N ARG A 12 -8.39 -0.65 10.86
CA ARG A 12 -8.98 -0.31 9.56
C ARG A 12 -8.71 -1.40 8.52
N ARG A 13 -9.23 -2.61 8.72
CA ARG A 13 -9.24 -3.64 7.67
C ARG A 13 -10.58 -3.58 6.94
N VAL A 14 -10.56 -3.09 5.70
CA VAL A 14 -11.72 -3.09 4.79
C VAL A 14 -11.53 -4.24 3.79
N PRO A 15 -12.49 -5.18 3.66
CA PRO A 15 -12.40 -6.24 2.65
C PRO A 15 -12.55 -5.69 1.23
N LEU A 16 -11.78 -6.24 0.29
CA LEU A 16 -11.80 -5.87 -1.13
C LEU A 16 -12.89 -6.69 -1.87
N PRO A 17 -13.69 -6.08 -2.76
CA PRO A 17 -14.65 -6.81 -3.59
C PRO A 17 -13.93 -7.67 -4.63
N ALA A 18 -14.37 -8.91 -4.83
CA ALA A 18 -13.77 -9.86 -5.76
C ALA A 18 -14.29 -9.69 -7.21
N GLY A 19 -13.41 -9.80 -8.21
CA GLY A 19 -13.78 -10.03 -9.62
C GLY A 19 -13.48 -8.91 -10.62
N ILE A 20 -13.15 -7.71 -10.16
CA ILE A 20 -12.58 -6.62 -10.96
C ILE A 20 -11.41 -6.13 -10.12
N VAL A 21 -10.16 -6.22 -10.58
CA VAL A 21 -9.02 -5.69 -9.80
C VAL A 21 -9.19 -4.17 -9.78
N PRO A 22 -9.76 -3.57 -8.72
CA PRO A 22 -10.04 -2.16 -8.74
C PRO A 22 -8.72 -1.45 -8.48
N LEU A 23 -8.46 -0.38 -9.22
CA LEU A 23 -7.36 0.50 -8.86
C LEU A 23 -7.48 0.89 -7.39
N LEU A 24 -6.52 0.41 -6.61
CA LEU A 24 -6.55 0.55 -5.17
C LEU A 24 -6.37 2.02 -4.82
N THR A 25 -7.14 2.47 -3.85
CA THR A 25 -6.91 3.78 -3.25
C THR A 25 -5.72 3.70 -2.30
N GLN A 26 -5.21 4.85 -1.88
CA GLN A 26 -4.16 4.95 -0.85
C GLN A 26 -4.43 4.09 0.40
N ARG A 27 -5.66 4.10 0.92
CA ARG A 27 -6.00 3.30 2.11
C ARG A 27 -6.04 1.81 1.83
N ALA A 28 -6.46 1.42 0.62
CA ALA A 28 -6.55 0.02 0.24
C ALA A 28 -5.15 -0.59 0.02
N ILE A 29 -4.24 0.13 -0.63
CA ILE A 29 -2.86 -0.34 -0.84
C ILE A 29 -2.08 -0.44 0.49
N GLU A 30 -2.30 0.51 1.41
CA GLU A 30 -1.76 0.45 2.78
C GLU A 30 -2.27 -0.77 3.54
N THR A 31 -3.57 -1.06 3.42
CA THR A 31 -4.18 -2.23 4.07
C THR A 31 -3.67 -3.53 3.47
N TYR A 32 -3.52 -3.57 2.15
CA TYR A 32 -3.04 -4.74 1.42
C TYR A 32 -1.61 -5.12 1.84
N TYR A 33 -0.68 -4.17 1.88
CA TYR A 33 0.71 -4.42 2.29
C TYR A 33 0.93 -4.35 3.82
N GLY A 34 -0.07 -3.92 4.59
CA GLY A 34 0.06 -3.74 6.04
C GLY A 34 1.02 -2.60 6.44
N VAL A 35 1.19 -1.59 5.58
CA VAL A 35 2.18 -0.51 5.78
C VAL A 35 1.53 0.86 6.01
N SER A 36 2.35 1.82 6.43
CA SER A 36 1.91 3.20 6.59
C SER A 36 1.96 4.00 5.28
N THR A 37 1.21 5.09 5.21
CA THR A 37 1.25 6.08 4.12
C THR A 37 2.66 6.58 3.81
N TRP A 38 3.50 6.74 4.85
CA TRP A 38 4.88 7.16 4.68
C TRP A 38 5.66 6.11 3.87
N GLN A 39 5.46 4.82 4.15
CA GLN A 39 6.10 3.73 3.41
C GLN A 39 5.70 3.74 1.94
N ILE A 40 4.40 3.85 1.63
CA ILE A 40 3.90 3.98 0.25
C ILE A 40 4.54 5.19 -0.45
N THR A 41 4.71 6.31 0.27
CA THR A 41 5.36 7.50 -0.30
C THR A 41 6.83 7.27 -0.62
N GLN A 42 7.55 6.49 0.19
CA GLN A 42 8.93 6.09 -0.13
C GLN A 42 8.98 5.19 -1.36
N TRP A 43 8.05 4.25 -1.49
CA TRP A 43 7.96 3.40 -2.67
C TRP A 43 7.67 4.18 -3.94
N LEU A 44 6.77 5.16 -3.88
CA LEU A 44 6.51 6.06 -5.03
C LEU A 44 7.76 6.85 -5.43
N LYS A 45 8.53 7.35 -4.45
CA LYS A 45 9.83 7.99 -4.74
C LYS A 45 10.84 7.03 -5.34
N ALA A 46 10.76 5.75 -4.99
CA ALA A 46 11.59 4.68 -5.56
C ALA A 46 11.07 4.16 -6.90
N GLY A 47 9.98 4.72 -7.45
CA GLY A 47 9.45 4.36 -8.75
C GLY A 47 8.35 3.29 -8.75
N MET A 48 7.68 3.07 -7.61
CA MET A 48 6.48 2.23 -7.57
C MET A 48 5.40 2.79 -8.52
N PRO A 49 4.76 1.92 -9.33
CA PRO A 49 3.78 2.36 -10.32
C PRO A 49 2.52 2.95 -9.66
N GLU A 50 2.09 4.09 -10.18
CA GLU A 50 0.77 4.69 -9.91
C GLU A 50 0.03 4.90 -11.24
N GLU A 51 -1.28 4.71 -11.22
CA GLU A 51 -2.13 4.86 -12.39
C GLU A 51 -2.74 6.26 -12.43
N PRO A 52 -2.80 6.88 -13.62
CA PRO A 52 -3.46 8.16 -13.80
C PRO A 52 -4.96 7.99 -13.54
N PHE A 53 -5.52 8.89 -12.74
CA PHE A 53 -6.94 8.91 -12.42
C PHE A 53 -7.47 10.32 -12.61
N ALA A 54 -8.58 10.46 -13.35
CA ALA A 54 -9.16 11.76 -13.67
C ALA A 54 -9.77 12.48 -12.45
N GLY A 55 -10.00 11.76 -11.34
CA GLY A 55 -10.49 12.32 -10.08
C GLY A 55 -9.37 12.67 -9.10
N GLN A 56 -9.73 13.03 -7.88
CA GLN A 56 -8.74 13.31 -6.84
C GLN A 56 -8.14 12.03 -6.25
N GLY A 57 -6.81 12.07 -6.06
CA GLY A 57 -6.05 11.04 -5.36
C GLY A 57 -5.36 10.01 -6.25
N ARG A 58 -4.47 9.24 -5.63
CA ARG A 58 -3.67 8.21 -6.29
C ARG A 58 -4.40 6.89 -6.41
N ARG A 59 -4.08 6.18 -7.48
CA ARG A 59 -4.63 4.88 -7.83
C ARG A 59 -3.50 3.91 -8.09
N TYR A 60 -3.63 2.70 -7.56
CA TYR A 60 -2.58 1.69 -7.62
C TYR A 60 -3.13 0.43 -8.28
N ASP A 61 -2.52 0.03 -9.38
CA ASP A 61 -2.74 -1.30 -9.95
C ASP A 61 -1.94 -2.31 -9.12
N LEU A 62 -2.64 -3.24 -8.49
CA LEU A 62 -2.02 -4.20 -7.59
C LEU A 62 -1.01 -5.10 -8.32
N ALA A 63 -1.33 -5.55 -9.53
CA ALA A 63 -0.46 -6.44 -10.29
C ALA A 63 0.83 -5.75 -10.71
N LYS A 64 0.75 -4.49 -11.16
CA LYS A 64 1.94 -3.68 -11.48
C LYS A 64 2.80 -3.43 -10.25
N CYS A 65 2.17 -3.15 -9.10
CA CYS A 65 2.88 -2.98 -7.85
C CYS A 65 3.61 -4.27 -7.48
N GLN A 66 2.94 -5.42 -7.47
CA GLN A 66 3.55 -6.72 -7.16
C GLN A 66 4.74 -7.04 -8.08
N ALA A 67 4.61 -6.84 -9.39
CA ALA A 67 5.71 -7.03 -10.33
C ALA A 67 6.91 -6.12 -10.00
N TRP A 68 6.66 -4.88 -9.58
CA TRP A 68 7.71 -3.98 -9.10
C TRP A 68 8.37 -4.50 -7.81
N HIS A 69 7.59 -5.02 -6.84
CA HIS A 69 8.12 -5.68 -5.64
C HIS A 69 9.03 -6.87 -5.99
N GLU A 70 8.59 -7.75 -6.88
CA GLU A 70 9.36 -8.95 -7.31
C GLU A 70 10.67 -8.57 -8.02
N ALA A 71 10.62 -7.56 -8.90
CA ALA A 71 11.79 -7.07 -9.60
C ALA A 71 12.85 -6.51 -8.64
N ASN A 72 12.45 -5.75 -7.62
CA ASN A 72 13.40 -5.18 -6.67
C ASN A 72 13.84 -6.16 -5.57
N ALA A 73 13.03 -7.16 -5.22
CA ALA A 73 13.44 -8.23 -4.30
C ALA A 73 14.63 -9.02 -4.88
N THR A 74 14.63 -9.20 -6.20
CA THR A 74 15.72 -9.85 -6.94
C THR A 74 16.97 -8.96 -7.03
N ASP A 75 16.80 -7.64 -7.17
CA ASP A 75 17.88 -6.63 -7.24
C ASP A 75 18.65 -6.44 -5.91
N GLY A 76 18.26 -7.13 -4.83
CA GLY A 76 18.91 -7.01 -3.53
C GLY A 76 18.67 -5.67 -2.83
N ARG A 77 17.73 -4.86 -3.34
CA ARG A 77 17.30 -3.64 -2.66
C ARG A 77 16.49 -4.06 -1.45
N ASN A 78 17.10 -4.01 -0.27
CA ASN A 78 16.38 -4.32 0.97
C ASN A 78 15.26 -3.27 1.15
N TRP A 79 14.02 -3.72 1.01
CA TRP A 79 12.86 -2.98 1.46
C TRP A 79 11.75 -3.99 1.76
N SER A 80 11.97 -4.75 2.82
CA SER A 80 10.93 -5.44 3.60
C SER A 80 9.87 -6.25 2.83
N THR A 81 10.28 -7.29 2.11
CA THR A 81 9.46 -8.52 1.99
C THR A 81 9.56 -9.29 3.31
N ALA A 82 8.80 -8.84 4.30
CA ALA A 82 8.60 -9.57 5.56
C ALA A 82 7.10 -9.81 5.73
N ALA A 83 6.58 -10.78 5.00
CA ALA A 83 5.33 -11.47 5.32
C ALA A 83 5.50 -12.91 4.84
N ALA A 84 5.68 -13.80 5.82
CA ALA A 84 5.71 -15.25 5.68
C ALA A 84 4.29 -15.81 5.48
#